data_AF-A0A8T6RS99-F1
#
_entry.id   AF-A0A8T6RS99-F1
#
_cell.length_a   1.000
_cell.length_b   1.000
_cell.length_c   1.000
_cell.angle_alpha   90.00
_cell.angle_beta   90.00
_cell.angle_gamma   90.00
#
_symmetry.space_group_name_H-M   'P 1'
#
loop_
_entity.id
_entity.type
_entity.pdbx_description
1 polymer ?
#
loop_
_entity_poly.entity_id
_entity_poly.type
_entity_poly.pdbx_seq_one_letter_code
_entity_poly.pdbx_strand_id
1 'polypeptide(L)' 'MIDAQYVAIATTHRVDLLVSWNFKHVVNLQKIRGYNSVNLKLAYPLLEIRTPWEVLIYDE' A
#
# COMPACT_ATOMS: atom_id res chain seq x y z
N MET A 1 9.61 -6.38 9.87
CA MET A 1 8.67 -5.84 10.89
C MET A 1 8.21 -4.44 10.52
N ILE A 2 9.12 -3.55 10.13
CA ILE A 2 8.82 -2.15 9.77
C ILE A 2 7.80 -2.03 8.62
N ASP A 3 7.91 -2.83 7.56
CA ASP A 3 7.00 -2.71 6.39
C ASP A 3 5.51 -2.98 6.72
N ALA A 4 5.24 -3.99 7.54
CA ALA A 4 3.86 -4.35 7.91
C ALA A 4 3.24 -3.29 8.83
N GLN A 5 4.04 -2.70 9.73
CA GLN A 5 3.60 -1.59 10.56
C GLN A 5 3.33 -0.34 9.72
N TYR A 6 4.17 -0.06 8.71
CA TYR A 6 3.95 1.05 7.79
C TYR A 6 2.61 0.93 7.04
N VAL A 7 2.31 -0.26 6.51
CA VAL A 7 1.01 -0.56 5.87
C VAL A 7 -0.14 -0.44 6.87
N ALA A 8 0.01 -0.97 8.08
CA ALA A 8 -1.03 -0.90 9.11
C ALA A 8 -1.35 0.54 9.51
N ILE A 9 -0.33 1.40 9.64
CA ILE A 9 -0.52 2.83 9.93
C ILE A 9 -1.29 3.50 8.79
N ALA A 10 -0.93 3.24 7.52
CA ALA A 10 -1.65 3.80 6.38
C ALA A 10 -3.13 3.35 6.35
N THR A 11 -3.38 2.07 6.60
CA THR A 11 -4.74 1.51 6.69
C THR A 11 -5.55 2.16 7.82
N THR A 12 -5.02 2.28 9.03
CA THR A 12 -5.77 2.81 10.19
C THR A 12 -6.05 4.30 10.06
N HIS A 13 -5.16 5.04 9.41
CA HIS A 13 -5.36 6.46 9.09
C HIS A 13 -6.20 6.68 7.83
N ARG A 14 -6.71 5.60 7.20
CA ARG A 14 -7.54 5.64 5.98
C ARG A 14 -6.88 6.41 4.85
N VAL A 15 -5.58 6.18 4.66
CA VAL A 15 -4.83 6.74 3.53
C VAL A 15 -5.36 6.11 2.24
N ASP A 16 -5.63 6.93 1.22
CA ASP A 16 -6.13 6.45 -0.06
C ASP A 16 -5.03 5.73 -0.87
N LEU A 17 -3.81 6.29 -0.87
CA LEU A 17 -2.68 5.81 -1.67
C LEU A 17 -1.36 5.79 -0.87
N LEU A 18 -0.73 4.62 -0.82
CA LEU A 18 0.61 4.42 -0.27
C LEU A 18 1.64 4.32 -1.40
N VAL A 19 2.59 5.25 -1.43
CA VAL A 19 3.65 5.27 -2.45
C VAL A 19 4.96 4.76 -1.86
N SER A 20 5.62 3.80 -2.51
CA SER A 20 6.89 3.24 -2.02
C SER A 20 7.82 2.73 -3.12
N TRP A 21 9.12 2.78 -2.84
CA TRP A 21 10.18 2.17 -3.66
C TRP A 21 10.57 0.75 -3.22
N ASN A 22 9.94 0.19 -2.17
CA ASN A 22 10.30 -1.13 -1.66
C ASN A 22 9.59 -2.26 -2.44
N PHE A 23 10.21 -2.68 -3.56
CA PHE A 23 9.72 -3.77 -4.42
C PHE A 23 9.67 -5.15 -3.78
N LYS A 24 10.49 -5.37 -2.75
CA LYS A 24 10.58 -6.67 -2.09
C LYS A 24 9.39 -6.90 -1.15
N HIS A 25 8.91 -5.86 -0.47
CA HIS A 25 7.94 -6.00 0.61
C HIS A 25 6.67 -5.17 0.44
N VAL A 26 6.76 -3.90 0.04
CA VAL A 26 5.61 -2.98 0.04
C VAL A 26 4.86 -3.04 -1.28
N VAL A 27 5.53 -2.78 -2.41
CA VAL A 27 4.88 -2.76 -3.74
C VAL A 27 4.80 -4.14 -4.41
N ASN A 28 5.05 -5.22 -3.67
CA ASN A 28 4.93 -6.58 -4.20
C ASN A 28 3.46 -6.99 -4.32
N LEU A 29 2.99 -7.30 -5.53
CA LEU A 29 1.57 -7.58 -5.82
C LEU A 29 0.96 -8.68 -4.95
N GLN A 30 1.68 -9.77 -4.68
CA GLN A 30 1.18 -10.85 -3.83
C GLN A 30 0.98 -10.38 -2.39
N LYS A 31 1.88 -9.53 -1.89
CA LYS A 31 1.78 -8.95 -0.55
C LYS A 31 0.69 -7.90 -0.45
N ILE A 32 0.55 -7.02 -1.45
CA ILE A 32 -0.55 -6.04 -1.54
C ILE A 32 -1.90 -6.76 -1.41
N ARG A 33 -2.09 -7.86 -2.14
CA ARG A 33 -3.30 -8.69 -2.02
C ARG A 33 -3.49 -9.26 -0.62
N GLY A 34 -2.40 -9.70 0.02
CA GLY A 34 -2.42 -10.18 1.40
C GLY A 34 -2.85 -9.09 2.40
N TYR A 35 -2.27 -7.89 2.30
CA TYR A 35 -2.62 -6.75 3.15
C TYR A 35 -4.10 -6.38 2.99
N ASN A 36 -4.55 -6.23 1.75
CA ASN A 36 -5.94 -5.88 1.47
C ASN A 36 -6.94 -6.97 1.86
N SER A 37 -6.55 -8.25 1.76
CA SER A 37 -7.37 -9.35 2.29
C SER A 37 -7.60 -9.23 3.80
N VAL A 38 -6.57 -8.84 4.56
CA VAL A 38 -6.69 -8.60 6.00
C VAL A 38 -7.51 -7.34 6.28
N ASN A 39 -7.27 -6.24 5.55
CA ASN A 39 -8.03 -5.00 5.69
C ASN A 39 -9.54 -5.27 5.53
N LEU A 40 -9.95 -5.97 4.47
CA LEU A 40 -11.35 -6.31 4.22
C LEU A 40 -11.96 -7.16 5.34
N LYS A 41 -11.23 -8.17 5.84
CA LYS A 41 -11.69 -9.02 6.96
C LYS A 41 -11.96 -8.22 8.24
N LEU A 42 -11.25 -7.11 8.41
CA LEU A 42 -11.35 -6.23 9.57
C LEU A 42 -12.19 -4.98 9.28
N ALA A 43 -12.94 -4.94 8.16
CA ALA A 43 -13.76 -3.81 7.73
C ALA A 43 -12.99 -2.49 7.53
N TYR A 44 -11.69 -2.57 7.23
CA TYR A 44 -10.90 -1.44 6.75
C TYR A 44 -11.02 -1.30 5.22
N PRO A 45 -10.87 -0.07 4.69
CA PRO A 45 -10.83 0.15 3.25
C PRO A 45 -9.65 -0.56 2.59
N LEU A 46 -9.78 -0.78 1.28
CA LEU A 46 -8.66 -1.18 0.45
C LEU A 46 -7.62 -0.06 0.44
N LEU A 47 -6.36 -0.43 0.64
CA LEU A 47 -5.23 0.48 0.51
C LEU A 47 -4.65 0.30 -0.90
N GLU A 48 -4.65 1.37 -1.68
CA GLU A 48 -3.93 1.39 -2.94
C GLU A 48 -2.43 1.55 -2.67
N ILE A 49 -1.61 0.73 -3.32
CA ILE A 49 -0.16 0.74 -3.12
C ILE A 49 0.49 0.83 -4.50
N ARG A 50 1.27 1.89 -4.73
CA ARG A 50 1.89 2.19 -6.03
C ARG A 50 3.37 2.51 -5.90
N THR A 51 4.08 2.36 -7.02
CA THR A 51 5.42 2.90 -7.20
C THR A 51 5.34 4.38 -7.56
N PRO A 52 6.38 5.18 -7.26
CA PRO A 52 6.42 6.59 -7.67
C PRO A 52 6.27 6.79 -9.18
N TRP A 53 6.79 5.87 -9.99
CA TRP A 53 6.64 5.91 -11.44
C TRP A 53 5.19 5.81 -11.92
N GLU A 54 4.31 5.14 -11.17
CA GLU A 54 2.89 5.03 -11.51
C GLU A 54 2.09 6.29 -11.15
N VAL A 55 2.65 7.16 -10.30
CA VAL A 55 1.94 8.33 -9.75
C VAL A 55 2.47 9.64 -10.33
N LEU A 56 3.77 9.69 -10.65
CA LEU A 56 4.39 10.85 -11.29
C LEU A 56 3.96 10.92 -12.76
N ILE A 57 3.01 11.80 -13.04
CA ILE A 57 2.74 12.27 -14.39
C ILE A 57 3.77 13.34 -14.68
N TYR A 58 4.69 13.07 -15.60
CA TYR A 58 5.54 14.11 -16.16
C TYR A 58 4.73 14.79 -17.26
N ASP A 59 4.23 15.99 -16.98
CA ASP A 59 3.87 16.92 -18.04
C ASP A 59 5.19 17.45 -18.61
N GLU A 60 5.43 17.21 -19.91
CA GLU A 60 6.56 17.82 -20.64
C GLU A 60 6.44 19.35 -20.66
#